data_AF-A0A1G8VWP5-F1
#
_entry.id   AF-A0A1G8VWP5-F1
#
_cell.length_a   1.000
_cell.length_b   1.000
_cell.length_c   1.000
_cell.angle_alpha   90.00
_cell.angle_beta   90.00
_cell.angle_gamma   90.00
#
_symmetry.space_group_name_H-M   'P 1'
#
loop_
_entity.id
_entity.type
_entity.pdbx_description
1 polymer ?
#
loop_
_entity_poly.entity_id
_entity_poly.type
_entity_poly.pdbx_seq_one_letter_code
_entity_poly.pdbx_strand_id
1 'polypeptide(L)'
;MSIHLHFRAVAKSEVRDDHGWLAEFMGRAWGAHAAEVEAGIATSVEKVWEFVDRLYAAAARPGAHAEGGQPWALPVYGGRPVPHRPGADPSDPPLMLLEPPGVSQAADFLGQVSFDALWTAARAELGSGFGGAEPARNFLLAQHRNLTAFYARAAVSGHAVVKCVWA
;
A
#
# COMPACT_ATOMS: atom_id res chain seq x y z
N MET A 1 -12.16 16.44 6.29
CA MET A 1 -11.24 16.00 5.23
C MET A 1 -10.63 14.69 5.72
N SER A 2 -10.64 13.66 4.88
CA SER A 2 -10.11 12.34 5.22
C SER A 2 -8.78 12.16 4.51
N ILE A 3 -7.79 11.61 5.22
CA ILE A 3 -6.48 11.36 4.65
C ILE A 3 -6.48 9.94 4.06
N HIS A 4 -5.96 9.75 2.86
CA HIS A 4 -5.94 8.46 2.18
C HIS A 4 -4.53 8.11 1.70
N LEU A 5 -4.14 6.85 1.86
CA LEU A 5 -3.04 6.26 1.12
C LEU A 5 -3.61 5.63 -0.16
N HIS A 6 -3.37 6.26 -1.30
CA HIS A 6 -3.80 5.83 -2.62
C HIS A 6 -2.71 5.00 -3.30
N PHE A 7 -3.08 3.87 -3.90
CA PHE A 7 -2.20 2.98 -4.65
C PHE A 7 -2.66 2.92 -6.09
N ARG A 8 -1.72 3.05 -7.04
CA ARG A 8 -1.99 2.98 -8.47
C ARG A 8 -0.97 2.11 -9.18
N ALA A 9 -1.43 1.04 -9.81
CA ALA A 9 -0.59 0.19 -10.65
C ALA A 9 -0.38 0.86 -12.02
N VAL A 10 0.84 0.83 -12.54
CA VAL A 10 1.22 1.48 -13.81
C VAL A 10 2.32 0.68 -14.51
N ALA A 11 2.29 0.61 -15.84
CA ALA A 11 3.36 -0.03 -16.58
C ALA A 11 4.67 0.76 -16.39
N LYS A 12 5.79 0.07 -16.20
CA LYS A 12 7.09 0.73 -15.96
C LYS A 12 7.52 1.63 -17.12
N SER A 13 7.10 1.32 -18.34
CA SER A 13 7.37 2.16 -19.52
C SER A 13 6.57 3.47 -19.53
N GLU A 14 5.48 3.55 -18.77
CA GLU A 14 4.59 4.71 -18.72
C GLU A 14 4.89 5.62 -17.53
N VAL A 15 5.58 5.10 -16.51
CA VAL A 15 5.93 5.87 -15.30
C VAL A 15 7.14 6.76 -15.58
N ARG A 16 7.06 8.02 -15.14
CA ARG A 16 8.22 8.91 -15.07
C ARG A 16 8.63 9.07 -13.62
N ASP A 17 9.92 8.92 -13.37
CA ASP A 17 10.49 9.10 -12.05
C ASP A 17 10.69 10.59 -11.74
N ASP A 18 9.57 11.31 -11.69
CA ASP A 18 9.50 12.74 -11.47
C ASP A 18 8.31 13.05 -10.58
N HIS A 19 8.57 13.77 -9.48
CA HIS A 19 7.56 14.07 -8.48
C HIS A 19 6.35 14.80 -9.08
N GLY A 20 6.57 15.89 -9.82
CA GLY A 20 5.48 16.68 -10.39
C GLY A 20 4.62 15.90 -11.37
N TRP A 21 5.24 15.13 -12.26
CA TRP A 21 4.51 14.25 -13.17
C TRP A 21 3.70 13.18 -12.42
N LEU A 22 4.28 12.58 -11.38
CA LEU A 22 3.61 11.56 -10.56
C LEU A 22 2.47 12.14 -9.73
N ALA A 23 2.62 13.36 -9.19
CA ALA A 23 1.57 14.05 -8.45
C ALA A 23 0.36 14.33 -9.35
N GLU A 24 0.58 14.85 -10.56
CA GLU A 24 -0.48 15.04 -11.55
C GLU A 24 -1.12 13.72 -11.99
N PHE A 25 -0.30 12.69 -12.25
CA PHE A 25 -0.77 11.35 -12.62
C PHE A 25 -1.66 10.77 -11.52
N MET A 26 -1.20 10.81 -10.27
CA MET A 26 -1.95 10.31 -9.12
C MET A 26 -3.20 11.16 -8.86
N GLY A 27 -3.15 12.47 -9.08
CA GLY A 27 -4.30 13.36 -8.91
C GLY A 27 -5.41 13.08 -9.92
N ARG A 28 -5.06 12.86 -11.20
CA ARG A 28 -6.02 12.40 -12.22
C ARG A 28 -6.62 11.03 -11.87
N ALA A 29 -5.77 10.10 -11.44
CA ALA A 29 -6.19 8.78 -10.97
C ALA A 29 -7.15 8.88 -9.77
N TRP A 30 -6.90 9.79 -8.84
CA TRP A 30 -7.79 10.05 -7.70
C TRP A 30 -9.16 10.61 -8.15
N GLY A 31 -9.19 11.50 -9.14
CA GLY A 31 -10.43 11.97 -9.75
C GLY A 31 -11.26 10.85 -10.43
N ALA A 32 -10.60 9.78 -10.87
CA ALA A 32 -11.22 8.61 -11.49
C ALA A 32 -11.26 7.37 -10.55
N HIS A 33 -11.04 7.54 -9.25
CA HIS A 33 -10.71 6.45 -8.33
C HIS A 33 -11.71 5.30 -8.35
N ALA A 34 -13.02 5.58 -8.40
CA ALA A 34 -14.04 4.55 -8.42
C ALA A 34 -13.92 3.62 -9.65
N ALA A 35 -13.77 4.20 -10.85
CA ALA A 35 -13.59 3.44 -12.08
C ALA A 35 -12.27 2.67 -12.09
N GLU A 36 -11.23 3.25 -11.50
CA GLU A 36 -9.91 2.62 -11.41
C GLU A 36 -9.83 1.47 -10.40
N VAL A 37 -10.58 1.56 -9.30
CA VAL A 37 -10.79 0.47 -8.34
C VAL A 37 -11.57 -0.66 -9.00
N GLU A 38 -12.62 -0.34 -9.73
CA GLU A 38 -13.42 -1.33 -10.48
C GLU A 38 -12.58 -2.05 -11.54
N ALA A 39 -11.72 -1.32 -12.26
CA ALA A 39 -10.74 -1.89 -13.18
C ALA A 39 -9.60 -2.67 -12.48
N GLY A 40 -9.54 -2.66 -11.15
CA GLY A 40 -8.59 -3.42 -10.36
C GLY A 40 -7.15 -2.91 -10.40
N ILE A 41 -6.97 -1.68 -10.88
CA ILE A 41 -5.66 -1.02 -11.08
C ILE A 41 -5.39 0.10 -10.07
N ALA A 42 -6.36 0.40 -9.19
CA ALA A 42 -6.16 1.26 -8.02
C ALA A 42 -6.80 0.65 -6.75
N THR A 43 -6.34 1.10 -5.59
CA THR A 43 -7.01 0.91 -4.31
C THR A 43 -6.60 2.02 -3.34
N SER A 44 -7.29 2.17 -2.21
CA SER A 44 -6.89 3.14 -1.19
C SER A 44 -7.25 2.64 0.21
N VAL A 45 -6.47 3.11 1.19
CA VAL A 45 -6.73 2.90 2.62
C VAL A 45 -6.94 4.27 3.26
N GLU A 46 -8.13 4.49 3.82
CA GLU A 46 -8.45 5.73 4.54
C GLU A 46 -7.84 5.70 5.95
N LYS A 47 -7.08 6.74 6.31
CA LYS A 47 -6.65 7.20 7.65
C LYS A 47 -5.91 6.23 8.58
N VAL A 48 -6.01 4.92 8.36
CA VAL A 48 -5.57 3.87 9.29
C VAL A 48 -4.63 2.87 8.60
N TRP A 49 -3.90 3.28 7.57
CA TRP A 49 -2.95 2.41 6.88
C TRP A 49 -1.79 1.98 7.78
N GLU A 50 -1.49 2.72 8.85
CA GLU A 50 -0.56 2.31 9.90
C GLU A 50 -1.04 1.05 10.65
N PHE A 51 -2.35 0.86 10.82
CA PHE A 51 -2.87 -0.38 11.42
C PHE A 51 -2.75 -1.55 10.46
N VAL A 52 -2.86 -1.31 9.16
CA VAL A 52 -2.62 -2.32 8.12
C VAL A 52 -1.15 -2.73 8.09
N ASP A 53 -0.23 -1.76 8.18
CA ASP A 53 1.21 -2.04 8.25
C ASP A 53 1.56 -2.83 9.52
N ARG A 54 1.06 -2.41 10.68
CA ARG A 54 1.26 -3.13 11.95
C ARG A 54 0.69 -4.54 11.92
N LEU A 55 -0.45 -4.76 11.24
CA LEU A 55 -0.99 -6.10 11.03
C LEU A 55 0.01 -6.97 10.26
N TYR A 56 0.60 -6.45 9.17
CA TYR A 56 1.59 -7.19 8.39
C TYR A 56 2.91 -7.37 9.14
N ALA A 57 3.33 -6.39 9.92
CA ALA A 57 4.51 -6.47 10.78
C ALA A 57 4.41 -7.62 11.81
N ALA A 58 3.21 -8.10 12.15
CA ALA A 58 3.04 -9.27 12.99
C ALA A 58 3.56 -10.58 12.35
N ALA A 59 3.80 -10.59 11.03
CA ALA A 59 4.51 -11.67 10.35
C ALA A 59 6.05 -11.59 10.48
N ALA A 60 6.58 -10.49 11.02
CA ALA A 60 8.02 -10.34 11.21
C ALA A 60 8.54 -11.45 12.13
N ARG A 61 9.47 -12.26 11.61
CA ARG A 61 10.15 -13.29 12.40
C ARG A 61 11.41 -12.71 13.03
N PRO A 62 11.61 -12.83 14.36
CA PRO A 62 12.88 -12.48 14.98
C PRO A 62 14.05 -13.24 14.32
N GLY A 63 15.10 -12.54 13.90
CA GLY A 63 16.29 -13.14 13.28
C GLY A 63 16.17 -13.44 11.78
N ALA A 64 15.01 -13.27 11.16
CA ALA A 64 14.86 -13.37 9.70
C ALA A 64 15.28 -12.05 9.04
N HIS A 65 16.58 -11.79 8.99
CA HIS A 65 17.12 -10.89 7.97
C HIS A 65 17.16 -11.69 6.68
N ALA A 66 16.01 -11.84 6.03
CA ALA A 66 15.95 -12.52 4.75
C ALA A 66 16.83 -11.73 3.77
N GLU A 67 17.72 -12.42 3.05
CA GLU A 67 18.31 -11.89 1.83
C GLU A 67 17.16 -11.46 0.91
N GLY A 68 16.88 -10.17 0.83
CA GLY A 68 15.68 -9.63 0.17
C GLY A 68 14.85 -8.61 0.97
N GLY A 69 15.18 -8.32 2.23
CA GLY A 69 14.56 -7.25 3.01
C GLY A 69 13.38 -7.70 3.88
N GLN A 70 12.42 -6.80 4.14
CA GLN A 70 11.23 -7.04 4.96
C GLN A 70 9.96 -7.05 4.07
N PRO A 71 9.57 -8.20 3.48
CA PRO A 71 8.44 -8.27 2.55
C PRO A 71 7.13 -7.74 3.13
N TRP A 72 6.94 -7.87 4.45
CA TRP A 72 5.77 -7.39 5.16
C TRP A 72 5.62 -5.86 5.15
N ALA A 73 6.71 -5.10 4.98
CA ALA A 73 6.69 -3.65 4.91
C ALA A 73 6.37 -3.14 3.49
N LEU A 74 6.52 -4.00 2.46
CA LEU A 74 6.32 -3.62 1.07
C LEU A 74 4.90 -3.16 0.73
N PRO A 75 3.82 -3.81 1.23
CA PRO A 75 2.46 -3.43 0.87
C PRO A 75 2.10 -1.98 1.23
N VAL A 76 2.48 -1.49 2.41
CA VAL A 76 2.10 -0.15 2.89
C VAL A 76 3.23 0.84 2.64
N TYR A 77 4.37 0.71 3.32
CA TYR A 77 5.43 1.73 3.29
C TYR A 77 6.58 1.45 2.32
N GLY A 78 6.69 0.25 1.74
CA GLY A 78 7.82 -0.05 0.85
C GLY A 78 7.77 0.65 -0.49
N GLY A 79 8.92 0.66 -1.15
CA GLY A 79 9.21 1.47 -2.33
C GLY A 79 10.27 2.52 -1.98
N ARG A 80 10.75 3.25 -2.98
CA ARG A 80 11.62 4.41 -2.74
C ARG A 80 10.78 5.69 -2.68
N PRO A 81 11.13 6.65 -1.82
CA PRO A 81 10.53 7.97 -1.88
C PRO A 81 10.87 8.65 -3.20
N VAL A 82 9.90 9.36 -3.77
CA VAL A 82 10.12 10.24 -4.92
C VAL A 82 10.33 11.66 -4.36
N PRO A 83 11.54 12.21 -4.43
CA PRO A 83 11.83 13.48 -3.78
C PRO A 83 11.13 14.63 -4.49
N HIS A 84 10.62 15.57 -3.70
CA HIS A 84 10.18 16.86 -4.22
C HIS A 84 11.32 17.58 -4.95
N ARG A 85 10.98 18.35 -5.98
CA ARG A 85 11.94 19.25 -6.62
C ARG A 85 12.27 20.42 -5.67
N PRO A 86 13.46 21.03 -5.78
CA PRO A 86 13.76 22.26 -5.04
C PRO A 86 12.71 23.35 -5.33
N GLY A 87 12.13 23.95 -4.28
CA GLY A 87 11.07 24.95 -4.41
C GLY A 87 9.67 24.38 -4.70
N ALA A 88 9.48 23.07 -4.57
CA ALA A 88 8.16 22.43 -4.62
C ALA A 88 7.18 23.01 -3.59
N ASP A 89 5.89 22.93 -3.91
CA ASP A 89 4.84 23.40 -3.03
C ASP A 89 4.80 22.51 -1.76
N PRO A 90 4.80 23.06 -0.54
CA PRO A 90 4.64 22.26 0.68
C PRO A 90 3.36 21.42 0.74
N SER A 91 2.36 21.73 -0.09
CA SER A 91 1.12 20.95 -0.24
C SER A 91 1.25 19.78 -1.22
N ASP A 92 2.38 19.66 -1.93
CA ASP A 92 2.66 18.53 -2.80
C ASP A 92 2.62 17.21 -1.98
N PRO A 93 1.98 16.16 -2.51
CA PRO A 93 1.78 14.95 -1.73
C PRO A 93 3.07 14.13 -1.59
N PRO A 94 3.26 13.45 -0.46
CA PRO A 94 4.26 12.39 -0.34
C PRO A 94 4.01 11.27 -1.35
N LEU A 95 5.06 10.89 -2.09
CA LEU A 95 5.00 9.87 -3.13
C LEU A 95 6.06 8.78 -2.90
N MET A 96 5.64 7.53 -3.09
CA MET A 96 6.53 6.37 -3.12
C MET A 96 6.36 5.61 -4.43
N LEU A 97 7.47 5.11 -4.97
CA LEU A 97 7.48 4.24 -6.16
C LEU A 97 8.03 2.86 -5.77
N LEU A 98 7.17 1.85 -5.89
CA LEU A 98 7.53 0.45 -5.73
C LEU A 98 7.70 -0.19 -7.12
N GLU A 99 8.93 -0.55 -7.44
CA GLU A 99 9.31 -1.17 -8.72
C GLU A 99 8.73 -2.59 -8.86
N PRO A 100 8.57 -3.13 -10.09
CA PRO A 100 7.91 -4.42 -10.32
C PRO A 100 8.46 -5.61 -9.50
N PRO A 101 9.77 -5.74 -9.24
CA PRO A 101 10.27 -6.78 -8.33
C PRO A 101 9.72 -6.66 -6.91
N GLY A 102 9.61 -5.44 -6.39
CA GLY A 102 9.02 -5.19 -5.07
C GLY A 102 7.51 -5.41 -5.05
N VAL A 103 6.81 -5.11 -6.14
CA VAL A 103 5.38 -5.44 -6.32
C VAL A 103 5.17 -6.95 -6.29
N SER A 104 6.04 -7.72 -6.95
CA SER A 104 5.99 -9.19 -6.94
C SER A 104 6.23 -9.75 -5.54
N GLN A 105 7.25 -9.24 -4.82
CA GLN A 105 7.51 -9.63 -3.43
C GLN A 105 6.36 -9.29 -2.49
N ALA A 106 5.71 -8.13 -2.67
CA ALA A 106 4.52 -7.76 -1.90
C ALA A 106 3.35 -8.70 -2.19
N ALA A 107 3.13 -9.06 -3.46
CA ALA A 107 2.09 -10.00 -3.86
C ALA A 107 2.34 -11.40 -3.28
N ASP A 108 3.58 -11.90 -3.35
CA ASP A 108 3.97 -13.19 -2.79
C ASP A 108 3.77 -13.22 -1.27
N PHE A 109 4.20 -12.18 -0.56
CA PHE A 109 3.96 -12.05 0.87
C PHE A 109 2.47 -12.11 1.21
N LEU A 110 1.66 -11.27 0.55
CA LEU A 110 0.22 -11.19 0.81
C LEU A 110 -0.51 -12.50 0.46
N GLY A 111 -0.05 -13.23 -0.56
CA GLY A 111 -0.60 -14.52 -0.95
C GLY A 111 -0.26 -15.67 0.00
N GLN A 112 0.83 -15.56 0.77
CA GLN A 112 1.30 -16.61 1.67
C GLN A 112 0.83 -16.43 3.13
N VAL A 113 0.56 -15.20 3.57
CA VAL A 113 0.15 -14.93 4.95
C VAL A 113 -1.34 -15.19 5.18
N SER A 114 -1.66 -15.82 6.32
CA SER A 114 -3.04 -15.98 6.76
C SER A 114 -3.49 -14.76 7.55
N PHE A 115 -4.58 -14.12 7.14
CA PHE A 115 -5.19 -13.03 7.91
C PHE A 115 -5.48 -13.44 9.35
N ASP A 116 -6.02 -14.64 9.59
CA ASP A 116 -6.35 -15.09 10.94
C ASP A 116 -5.12 -15.25 11.82
N ALA A 117 -3.99 -15.68 11.24
CA ALA A 117 -2.71 -15.75 11.94
C ALA A 117 -2.19 -14.35 12.29
N LEU A 118 -2.21 -13.42 11.32
CA LEU A 118 -1.82 -12.02 11.55
C LEU A 118 -2.69 -11.37 12.63
N TRP A 119 -4.00 -11.54 12.53
CA TRP A 119 -4.96 -11.00 13.49
C TRP A 119 -4.74 -11.58 14.89
N THR A 120 -4.53 -12.89 15.01
CA THR A 120 -4.28 -13.54 16.30
C THR A 120 -3.04 -12.97 16.98
N ALA A 121 -1.99 -12.69 16.22
CA ALA A 121 -0.75 -12.11 16.72
C ALA A 121 -0.90 -10.62 17.10
N ALA A 122 -1.68 -9.84 16.33
CA ALA A 122 -1.72 -8.38 16.48
C ALA A 122 -2.93 -7.83 17.25
N ARG A 123 -4.00 -8.63 17.45
CA ARG A 123 -5.31 -8.15 17.96
C ARG A 123 -5.25 -7.42 19.30
N ALA A 124 -4.31 -7.79 20.18
CA ALA A 124 -4.17 -7.15 21.49
C ALA A 124 -3.78 -5.67 21.35
N GLU A 125 -3.01 -5.34 20.31
CA GLU A 125 -2.53 -3.98 20.06
C GLU A 125 -3.45 -3.20 19.10
N LEU A 126 -4.11 -3.88 18.15
CA LEU A 126 -4.93 -3.24 17.12
C LEU A 126 -6.40 -3.02 17.54
N GLY A 127 -6.90 -3.75 18.54
CA GLY A 127 -8.33 -3.76 18.88
C GLY A 127 -8.90 -2.45 19.46
N SER A 128 -8.06 -1.56 20.01
CA SER A 128 -8.49 -0.29 20.62
C SER A 128 -8.76 0.82 19.60
N GLY A 129 -8.21 0.72 18.38
CA GLY A 129 -8.28 1.78 17.38
C GLY A 129 -9.62 1.92 16.64
N PHE A 130 -10.52 0.93 16.75
CA PHE A 130 -11.72 0.83 15.89
C PHE A 130 -13.03 0.67 16.69
N GLY A 131 -13.07 1.06 17.97
CA GLY A 131 -14.26 0.87 18.80
C GLY A 131 -14.51 -0.60 19.22
N GLY A 132 -13.49 -1.45 19.09
CA GLY A 132 -13.52 -2.84 19.53
C GLY A 132 -12.80 -3.80 18.58
N ALA A 133 -12.59 -5.03 19.04
CA ALA A 133 -11.87 -6.07 18.30
C ALA A 133 -12.60 -6.52 17.02
N GLU A 134 -13.93 -6.69 17.06
CA GLU A 134 -14.70 -7.12 15.89
C GLU A 134 -14.74 -6.07 14.76
N PRO A 135 -15.04 -4.78 15.03
CA PRO A 135 -14.91 -3.74 14.01
C PRO A 135 -13.50 -3.64 13.42
N ALA A 136 -12.45 -3.70 14.26
CA ALA A 136 -11.06 -3.70 13.81
C ALA A 136 -10.78 -4.88 12.86
N ARG A 137 -11.19 -6.08 13.26
CA ARG A 137 -11.00 -7.30 12.47
C ARG A 137 -11.66 -7.19 11.11
N ASN A 138 -12.92 -6.76 11.06
CA ASN A 138 -13.68 -6.65 9.81
C ASN A 138 -13.08 -5.61 8.86
N PHE A 139 -12.71 -4.45 9.39
CA PHE A 139 -12.04 -3.42 8.62
C PHE A 139 -10.71 -3.92 8.04
N LEU A 140 -9.83 -4.46 8.88
CA LEU A 140 -8.51 -4.94 8.47
C LEU A 140 -8.59 -6.12 7.51
N LEU A 141 -9.59 -7.00 7.67
CA LEU A 141 -9.84 -8.10 6.74
C LEU A 141 -10.21 -7.58 5.34
N ALA A 142 -11.06 -6.55 5.27
CA ALA A 142 -11.41 -5.91 4.01
C ALA A 142 -10.17 -5.30 3.33
N GLN A 143 -9.35 -4.58 4.09
CA GLN A 143 -8.11 -4.01 3.55
C GLN A 143 -7.12 -5.08 3.09
N HIS A 144 -6.96 -6.16 3.85
CA HIS A 144 -6.09 -7.26 3.47
C HIS A 144 -6.55 -7.93 2.16
N ARG A 145 -7.86 -8.18 2.00
CA ARG A 145 -8.41 -8.73 0.75
C ARG A 145 -8.19 -7.80 -0.43
N ASN A 146 -8.45 -6.51 -0.26
CA ASN A 146 -8.29 -5.50 -1.31
C ASN A 146 -6.83 -5.41 -1.76
N LEU A 147 -5.90 -5.28 -0.81
CA LEU A 147 -4.47 -5.19 -1.11
C LEU A 147 -3.94 -6.48 -1.74
N THR A 148 -4.37 -7.66 -1.26
CA THR A 148 -3.99 -8.94 -1.86
C THR A 148 -4.42 -9.02 -3.32
N ALA A 149 -5.68 -8.69 -3.62
CA ALA A 149 -6.18 -8.71 -4.99
C ALA A 149 -5.50 -7.67 -5.89
N PHE A 150 -5.25 -6.47 -5.36
CA PHE A 150 -4.55 -5.41 -6.09
C PHE A 150 -3.10 -5.80 -6.43
N TYR A 151 -2.32 -6.22 -5.44
CA TYR A 151 -0.92 -6.58 -5.66
C TYR A 151 -0.77 -7.83 -6.54
N ALA A 152 -1.65 -8.82 -6.41
CA ALA A 152 -1.65 -9.98 -7.29
C ALA A 152 -1.86 -9.58 -8.76
N ARG A 153 -2.83 -8.70 -9.05
CA ARG A 153 -3.05 -8.19 -10.42
C ARG A 153 -1.86 -7.37 -10.92
N ALA A 154 -1.32 -6.48 -10.10
CA ALA A 154 -0.18 -5.65 -10.47
C ALA A 154 1.06 -6.50 -10.78
N ALA A 155 1.31 -7.54 -9.98
CA ALA A 155 2.42 -8.47 -10.18
C ALA A 155 2.29 -9.29 -11.48
N VAL A 156 1.09 -9.84 -11.76
CA VAL A 156 0.82 -10.57 -13.01
C VAL A 156 1.06 -9.68 -14.24
N SER A 157 0.71 -8.41 -14.17
CA SER A 157 0.92 -7.45 -15.26
C SER A 157 2.35 -6.90 -15.33
N GLY A 158 3.24 -7.25 -14.39
CA GLY A 158 4.60 -6.69 -14.32
C GLY A 158 4.63 -5.17 -14.07
N HIS A 159 3.58 -4.63 -13.44
CA HIS A 159 3.41 -3.21 -13.20
C HIS A 159 4.22 -2.75 -11.97
N ALA A 160 4.62 -1.49 -11.98
CA ALA A 160 5.04 -0.76 -10.79
C ALA A 160 3.81 -0.26 -10.01
N VAL A 161 3.99 0.10 -8.74
CA VAL A 161 2.95 0.73 -7.93
C VAL A 161 3.44 2.08 -7.44
N VAL A 162 2.68 3.14 -7.76
CA VAL A 162 2.84 4.47 -7.18
C VAL A 162 1.91 4.57 -5.97
N LYS A 163 2.44 5.09 -4.86
CA LYS A 163 1.67 5.36 -3.64
C LYS A 163 1.67 6.85 -3.35
N CYS A 164 0.52 7.40 -3.01
CA CYS A 164 0.35 8.82 -2.78
C CYS A 164 -0.50 9.05 -1.54
N VAL A 165 -0.14 10.03 -0.71
CA VAL A 165 -0.95 10.45 0.44
C VAL A 165 -1.75 11.68 0.07
N TRP A 166 -3.08 11.59 0.17
CA TRP A 166 -4.02 12.71 -0.02
C TRP A 166 -4.58 13.14 1.33
N ALA A 167 -4.70 14.45 1.58
CA ALA A 167 -5.25 15.01 2.82
C ALA A 167 -6.47 15.89 2.59
#